data_AF-A0A2V6T6J4-F1
#
_entry.id   AF-A0A2V6T6J4-F1
#
_cell.length_a   1.000
_cell.length_b   1.000
_cell.length_c   1.000
_cell.angle_alpha   90.00
_cell.angle_beta   90.00
_cell.angle_gamma   90.00
#
_symmetry.space_group_name_H-M   'P 1'
#
loop_
_entity.id
_entity.type
_entity.pdbx_description
1 polymer ?
#
loop_
_entity_poly.entity_id
_entity_poly.type
_entity_poly.pdbx_seq_one_letter_code
_entity_poly.pdbx_strand_id
1 'polypeptide(L)'
;GAIRAKGIGRDALIHAGSSDALRFGLTPVYFDMMRIGTMLFENPSPEHVNYHWTTHILQTKTLPAGWCVDYDCRVALPHATKVGLLGHMPKADVTYLIRGRKVGKLLDHEHVVTLDLSAFPDVKPGEEVTLVLPDEYSPLDTSSTVAPVTLREARAVGSEASSTSTKTRRPAF
;
A
#
# COMPACT_ATOMS: atom_id res chain seq x y z
N GLY A 1 25.85 18.53 -17.51
CA GLY A 1 26.09 19.79 -18.25
C GLY A 1 25.96 19.72 -19.78
N ALA A 2 25.41 18.67 -20.41
CA ALA A 2 25.38 18.55 -21.88
C ALA A 2 24.09 19.05 -22.57
N ILE A 3 22.93 19.00 -21.90
CA ILE A 3 21.63 19.36 -22.50
C ILE A 3 21.49 20.88 -22.65
N ARG A 4 21.81 21.64 -21.60
CA ARG A 4 21.79 23.12 -21.62
C ARG A 4 22.80 23.69 -22.62
N ALA A 5 23.97 23.06 -22.75
CA ALA A 5 25.01 23.46 -23.72
C ALA A 5 24.56 23.24 -25.18
N LYS A 6 23.65 22.29 -25.44
CA LYS A 6 23.04 22.03 -26.75
C LYS A 6 21.83 22.93 -27.07
N GLY A 7 21.51 23.89 -26.19
CA GLY A 7 20.41 24.85 -26.40
C GLY A 7 19.00 24.27 -26.21
N ILE A 8 18.87 23.00 -25.84
CA ILE A 8 17.59 22.34 -25.61
C ILE A 8 17.06 22.76 -24.23
N GLY A 9 15.85 23.32 -24.18
CA GLY A 9 15.19 23.68 -22.92
C GLY A 9 15.85 24.83 -22.16
N ARG A 10 16.46 25.81 -22.86
CA ARG A 10 17.15 26.97 -22.24
C ARG A 10 16.30 27.68 -21.18
N ASP A 11 14.99 27.79 -21.43
CA ASP A 11 14.02 28.44 -20.55
C ASP A 11 13.03 27.44 -19.90
N ALA A 12 13.29 26.14 -20.03
CA ALA A 12 12.46 25.09 -19.45
C ALA A 12 13.11 24.52 -18.17
N LEU A 13 12.28 24.12 -17.21
CA LEU A 13 12.72 23.27 -16.11
C LEU A 13 13.02 21.88 -16.66
N ILE A 14 14.23 21.39 -16.45
CA ILE A 14 14.65 20.05 -16.84
C ILE A 14 14.48 19.11 -15.64
N HIS A 15 13.70 18.05 -15.85
CA HIS A 15 13.53 16.97 -14.89
C HIS A 15 13.91 15.63 -15.55
N ALA A 16 14.92 14.95 -15.02
CA ALA A 16 15.32 13.63 -15.52
C ALA A 16 15.55 12.61 -14.39
N GLY A 17 15.99 13.05 -13.22
CA GLY A 17 16.18 12.20 -12.06
C GLY A 17 14.86 11.69 -11.49
N SER A 18 14.88 10.45 -11.00
CA SER A 18 13.80 9.74 -10.33
C SER A 18 14.26 9.23 -8.95
N SER A 19 13.42 8.44 -8.28
CA SER A 19 13.79 7.64 -7.09
C SER A 19 15.16 6.96 -7.24
N ASP A 20 15.42 6.27 -8.36
CA ASP A 20 16.67 5.53 -8.57
C ASP A 20 17.88 6.44 -8.77
N ALA A 21 17.69 7.59 -9.44
CA ALA A 21 18.76 8.57 -9.56
C ALA A 21 19.21 9.05 -8.18
N LEU A 22 18.28 9.27 -7.26
CA LEU A 22 18.62 9.64 -5.88
C LEU A 22 19.29 8.48 -5.13
N ARG A 23 18.68 7.29 -5.18
CA ARG A 23 19.17 6.07 -4.51
C ARG A 23 20.60 5.72 -4.85
N PHE A 24 20.97 5.80 -6.13
CA PHE A 24 22.29 5.44 -6.62
C PHE A 24 23.25 6.65 -6.75
N GLY A 25 22.85 7.82 -6.25
CA GLY A 25 23.70 9.02 -6.27
C GLY A 25 24.07 9.49 -7.68
N LEU A 26 23.17 9.31 -8.66
CA LEU A 26 23.35 9.72 -10.06
C LEU A 26 23.16 11.24 -10.22
N THR A 27 23.98 12.02 -9.52
CA THR A 27 23.92 13.49 -9.50
C THR A 27 23.91 14.17 -10.88
N PRO A 28 24.50 13.61 -11.97
CA PRO A 28 24.44 14.24 -13.29
C PRO A 28 23.03 14.38 -13.88
N VAL A 29 22.03 13.64 -13.37
CA VAL A 29 20.64 13.68 -13.86
C VAL A 29 19.69 14.46 -12.95
N TYR A 30 20.16 15.12 -11.89
CA TYR A 30 19.28 15.84 -10.97
C TYR A 30 18.64 17.09 -11.59
N PHE A 31 19.37 17.75 -12.49
CA PHE A 31 18.94 18.96 -13.19
C PHE A 31 18.21 19.96 -12.28
N ASP A 32 17.07 20.51 -12.70
CA ASP A 32 16.34 21.55 -11.97
C ASP A 32 15.29 20.95 -11.02
N MET A 33 14.82 19.73 -11.30
CA MET A 33 13.79 19.06 -10.51
C MET A 33 13.94 17.54 -10.55
N MET A 34 13.79 16.92 -9.37
CA MET A 34 13.73 15.47 -9.18
C MET A 34 12.28 14.98 -9.16
N ARG A 35 12.02 13.83 -9.80
CA ARG A 35 10.70 13.18 -9.80
C ARG A 35 10.71 11.96 -8.88
N ILE A 36 10.69 12.22 -7.58
CA ILE A 36 10.68 11.16 -6.57
C ILE A 36 9.28 10.57 -6.48
N GLY A 37 9.16 9.27 -6.76
CA GLY A 37 7.90 8.53 -6.75
C GLY A 37 7.93 7.45 -5.69
N THR A 38 8.28 6.23 -6.09
CA THR A 38 8.32 5.03 -5.22
C THR A 38 9.05 5.24 -3.90
N MET A 39 10.13 6.02 -3.90
CA MET A 39 10.96 6.27 -2.72
C MET A 39 10.27 7.15 -1.65
N LEU A 40 9.14 7.79 -1.97
CA LEU A 40 8.27 8.41 -0.94
C LEU A 40 7.49 7.36 -0.12
N PHE A 41 7.36 6.15 -0.67
CA PHE A 41 6.55 5.07 -0.14
C PHE A 41 7.42 3.93 0.40
N GLU A 42 8.63 3.77 -0.12
CA GLU A 42 9.66 2.91 0.44
C GLU A 42 10.03 3.39 1.83
N ASN A 43 9.73 2.59 2.85
CA ASN A 43 10.13 2.89 4.22
C ASN A 43 11.07 1.82 4.74
N PRO A 44 12.22 2.19 5.33
CA PRO A 44 13.22 1.24 5.75
C PRO A 44 12.92 0.50 7.04
N SER A 45 11.74 0.76 7.63
CA SER A 45 11.31 0.07 8.83
C SER A 45 9.78 0.09 9.00
N PRO A 46 9.20 -0.94 9.65
CA PRO A 46 7.75 -1.08 9.84
C PRO A 46 7.07 0.11 10.54
N GLU A 47 7.78 0.80 11.44
CA GLU A 47 7.28 1.97 12.16
C GLU A 47 7.11 3.21 11.28
N HIS A 48 7.81 3.27 10.14
CA HIS A 48 7.74 4.38 9.19
C HIS A 48 6.83 4.10 7.99
N VAL A 49 6.21 2.93 7.92
CA VAL A 49 5.24 2.60 6.86
C VAL A 49 4.08 3.59 6.88
N ASN A 50 3.98 4.39 5.81
CA ASN A 50 3.03 5.51 5.71
C ASN A 50 1.64 5.12 5.18
N TYR A 51 1.47 3.88 4.70
CA TYR A 51 0.23 3.39 4.12
C TYR A 51 -0.04 1.95 4.53
N HIS A 52 -1.31 1.57 4.54
CA HIS A 52 -1.72 0.18 4.69
C HIS A 52 -2.76 -0.13 3.61
N TRP A 53 -2.81 -1.40 3.22
CA TRP A 53 -3.73 -1.86 2.20
C TRP A 53 -4.92 -2.54 2.85
N THR A 54 -6.11 -2.06 2.51
CA THR A 54 -7.37 -2.62 2.98
C THR A 54 -8.28 -2.89 1.80
N THR A 55 -9.05 -3.96 1.90
CA THR A 55 -10.14 -4.29 1.00
C THR A 55 -11.31 -4.81 1.82
N HIS A 56 -12.40 -5.24 1.16
CA HIS A 56 -13.56 -5.77 1.85
C HIS A 56 -14.00 -7.09 1.24
N ILE A 57 -14.56 -7.97 2.08
CA ILE A 57 -15.24 -9.18 1.63
C ILE A 57 -16.41 -8.78 0.73
N LEU A 58 -16.39 -9.19 -0.53
CA LEU A 58 -17.46 -8.89 -1.50
C LEU A 58 -18.65 -9.83 -1.31
N GLN A 59 -18.36 -11.10 -1.02
CA GLN A 59 -19.38 -12.12 -0.85
C GLN A 59 -18.87 -13.21 0.10
N THR A 60 -19.79 -13.81 0.84
CA THR A 60 -19.53 -15.01 1.64
C THR A 60 -20.45 -16.14 1.21
N LYS A 61 -19.95 -17.38 1.25
CA LYS A 61 -20.76 -18.58 1.00
C LYS A 61 -20.26 -19.73 1.86
N THR A 62 -21.14 -20.62 2.30
CA THR A 62 -20.73 -21.91 2.89
C THR A 62 -20.83 -22.97 1.82
N LEU A 63 -19.70 -23.61 1.52
CA LEU A 63 -19.62 -24.73 0.59
C LEU A 63 -19.77 -26.04 1.39
N PRO A 64 -20.63 -26.98 0.95
CA PRO A 64 -20.74 -28.29 1.59
C PRO A 64 -19.43 -29.10 1.46
N ALA A 65 -19.24 -30.09 2.32
CA ALA A 65 -18.15 -31.05 2.18
C ALA A 65 -18.21 -31.76 0.82
N GLY A 66 -17.04 -32.02 0.22
CA GLY A 66 -16.91 -32.63 -1.11
C GLY A 66 -17.01 -31.63 -2.27
N TRP A 67 -17.36 -30.36 -2.01
CA TRP A 67 -17.28 -29.31 -3.02
C TRP A 67 -15.85 -28.82 -3.18
N CYS A 68 -15.54 -28.19 -4.30
CA CYS A 68 -14.24 -27.64 -4.62
C CYS A 68 -14.34 -26.15 -4.93
N VAL A 69 -13.19 -25.50 -4.85
CA VAL A 69 -12.96 -24.12 -5.28
C VAL A 69 -11.99 -24.21 -6.45
N ASP A 70 -12.18 -23.38 -7.49
CA ASP A 70 -11.43 -23.37 -8.76
C ASP A 70 -12.02 -24.22 -9.91
N TYR A 71 -11.53 -23.96 -11.13
CA TYR A 71 -11.80 -24.73 -12.34
C TYR A 71 -11.31 -26.18 -12.19
N ASP A 72 -11.95 -27.09 -12.92
CA ASP A 72 -11.68 -28.54 -12.94
C ASP A 72 -11.80 -29.29 -11.61
N CYS A 73 -12.13 -28.62 -10.49
CA CYS A 73 -12.42 -29.26 -9.21
C CYS A 73 -11.29 -30.19 -8.71
N ARG A 74 -10.02 -29.79 -8.90
CA ARG A 74 -8.86 -30.68 -8.68
C ARG A 74 -8.73 -31.17 -7.24
N VAL A 75 -9.15 -30.37 -6.27
CA VAL A 75 -9.11 -30.69 -4.84
C VAL A 75 -10.47 -30.38 -4.21
N ALA A 76 -11.12 -31.40 -3.67
CA ALA A 76 -12.34 -31.26 -2.91
C ALA A 76 -12.06 -30.87 -1.45
N LEU A 77 -12.92 -30.05 -0.88
CA LEU A 77 -12.89 -29.63 0.51
C LEU A 77 -13.36 -30.79 1.39
N PRO A 78 -12.58 -31.20 2.40
CA PRO A 78 -12.90 -32.36 3.23
C PRO A 78 -14.09 -32.11 4.17
N HIS A 79 -14.41 -30.85 4.44
CA HIS A 79 -15.46 -30.42 5.37
C HIS A 79 -16.26 -29.27 4.76
N ALA A 80 -17.39 -28.94 5.40
CA ALA A 80 -18.10 -27.73 5.03
C ALA A 80 -17.23 -26.50 5.35
N THR A 81 -16.94 -25.70 4.33
CA THR A 81 -16.00 -24.57 4.43
C THR A 81 -16.73 -23.28 4.15
N LYS A 82 -16.61 -22.31 5.04
CA LYS A 82 -17.08 -20.95 4.76
C LYS A 82 -16.00 -20.23 3.96
N VAL A 83 -16.38 -19.67 2.81
CA VAL A 83 -15.47 -18.95 1.92
C VAL A 83 -15.87 -17.49 1.79
N GLY A 84 -14.86 -16.64 1.58
CA GLY A 84 -15.02 -15.21 1.32
C GLY A 84 -14.35 -14.84 0.00
N LEU A 85 -14.99 -13.97 -0.78
CA LEU A 85 -14.45 -13.47 -2.04
C LEU A 85 -13.90 -12.05 -1.87
N LEU A 86 -12.71 -11.83 -2.39
CA LEU A 86 -12.06 -10.53 -2.54
C LEU A 86 -11.89 -10.23 -4.04
N GLY A 87 -12.00 -8.96 -4.41
CA GLY A 87 -11.76 -8.49 -5.77
C GLY A 87 -10.65 -7.44 -5.83
N HIS A 88 -9.93 -7.40 -6.95
CA HIS A 88 -8.87 -6.44 -7.27
C HIS A 88 -7.69 -6.46 -6.28
N MET A 89 -6.89 -7.54 -6.30
CA MET A 89 -5.72 -7.69 -5.44
C MET A 89 -4.44 -7.17 -6.11
N PRO A 90 -3.45 -6.70 -5.32
CA PRO A 90 -2.12 -6.39 -5.84
C PRO A 90 -1.45 -7.65 -6.41
N LYS A 91 -0.62 -7.49 -7.45
CA LYS A 91 0.20 -8.56 -8.03
C LYS A 91 1.41 -8.88 -7.15
N ALA A 92 1.15 -9.27 -5.90
CA ALA A 92 2.17 -9.63 -4.91
C ALA A 92 1.65 -10.75 -3.99
N ASP A 93 2.55 -11.58 -3.46
CA ASP A 93 2.17 -12.59 -2.47
C ASP A 93 1.91 -11.94 -1.11
N VAL A 94 0.67 -11.50 -0.92
CA VAL A 94 0.24 -10.81 0.31
C VAL A 94 -0.30 -11.77 1.35
N THR A 95 -0.08 -11.42 2.62
CA THR A 95 -0.77 -12.04 3.75
C THR A 95 -2.07 -11.29 4.03
N TYR A 96 -3.16 -12.03 4.11
CA TYR A 96 -4.49 -11.49 4.43
C TYR A 96 -4.77 -11.59 5.92
N LEU A 97 -5.27 -10.50 6.51
CA LEU A 97 -5.69 -10.44 7.91
C LEU A 97 -7.14 -9.99 8.01
N ILE A 98 -7.93 -10.68 8.83
CA ILE A 98 -9.24 -10.23 9.29
C ILE A 98 -9.13 -9.97 10.79
N ARG A 99 -9.42 -8.74 11.22
CA ARG A 99 -9.32 -8.32 12.63
C ARG A 99 -7.94 -8.66 13.25
N GLY A 100 -6.87 -8.45 12.46
CA GLY A 100 -5.48 -8.72 12.85
C GLY A 100 -5.07 -10.22 12.85
N ARG A 101 -5.96 -11.14 12.51
CA ARG A 101 -5.66 -12.59 12.47
C ARG A 101 -5.50 -13.07 11.03
N LYS A 102 -4.46 -13.87 10.78
CA LYS A 102 -4.19 -14.46 9.46
C LYS A 102 -5.36 -15.33 9.01
N VAL A 103 -5.77 -15.14 7.76
CA VAL A 103 -6.78 -15.94 7.09
C VAL A 103 -6.16 -16.71 5.92
N GLY A 104 -6.60 -17.95 5.73
CA GLY A 104 -6.07 -18.82 4.68
C GLY A 104 -6.54 -18.38 3.30
N LYS A 105 -5.64 -18.48 2.30
CA LYS A 105 -5.96 -18.32 0.88
C LYS A 105 -6.26 -19.69 0.29
N LEU A 106 -7.43 -19.86 -0.32
CA LEU A 106 -7.82 -21.08 -1.03
C LEU A 106 -7.50 -20.99 -2.52
N LEU A 107 -7.70 -19.81 -3.11
CA LEU A 107 -7.51 -19.58 -4.54
C LEU A 107 -7.10 -18.14 -4.82
N ASP A 108 -6.27 -17.96 -5.83
CA ASP A 108 -5.76 -16.67 -6.29
C ASP A 108 -5.79 -16.62 -7.83
N HIS A 109 -6.75 -15.88 -8.39
CA HIS A 109 -6.91 -15.67 -9.84
C HIS A 109 -6.53 -14.23 -10.23
N GLU A 110 -5.47 -13.70 -9.61
CA GLU A 110 -4.94 -12.32 -9.75
C GLU A 110 -5.92 -11.21 -9.35
N HIS A 111 -7.10 -11.17 -9.96
CA HIS A 111 -8.15 -10.20 -9.73
C HIS A 111 -9.20 -10.66 -8.74
N VAL A 112 -9.28 -11.97 -8.47
CA VAL A 112 -10.24 -12.53 -7.51
C VAL A 112 -9.50 -13.51 -6.60
N VAL A 113 -9.62 -13.29 -5.30
CA VAL A 113 -9.04 -14.17 -4.28
C VAL A 113 -10.16 -14.77 -3.45
N THR A 114 -10.06 -16.08 -3.20
CA THR A 114 -10.97 -16.79 -2.30
C THR A 114 -10.26 -17.10 -0.99
N LEU A 115 -10.82 -16.65 0.11
CA LEU A 115 -10.32 -16.86 1.46
C LEU A 115 -11.11 -17.96 2.18
N ASP A 116 -10.42 -18.74 3.03
CA ASP A 116 -11.05 -19.67 3.97
C ASP A 116 -11.48 -18.93 5.25
N LEU A 117 -12.77 -18.68 5.38
CA LEU A 117 -13.39 -18.02 6.52
C LEU A 117 -13.87 -19.00 7.60
N SER A 118 -13.44 -20.26 7.59
CA SER A 118 -13.91 -21.25 8.57
C SER A 118 -13.57 -20.86 10.01
N ALA A 119 -12.46 -20.15 10.23
CA ALA A 119 -12.08 -19.58 11.52
C ALA A 119 -12.82 -18.26 11.88
N PHE A 120 -13.69 -17.78 10.99
CA PHE A 120 -14.42 -16.50 11.05
C PHE A 120 -15.90 -16.68 10.66
N PRO A 121 -16.66 -17.49 11.41
CA PRO A 121 -18.03 -17.90 11.03
C PRO A 121 -19.04 -16.74 11.02
N ASP A 122 -18.74 -15.61 11.66
CA ASP A 122 -19.58 -14.41 11.76
C ASP A 122 -19.31 -13.37 10.66
N VAL A 123 -18.18 -13.46 9.93
CA VAL A 123 -17.81 -12.51 8.86
C VAL A 123 -18.87 -12.45 7.76
N LYS A 124 -19.17 -11.23 7.28
CA LYS A 124 -20.17 -10.96 6.25
C LYS A 124 -19.56 -10.11 5.12
N PRO A 125 -20.27 -9.96 3.99
CA PRO A 125 -19.89 -8.95 3.00
C PRO A 125 -19.73 -7.57 3.65
N GLY A 126 -18.70 -6.84 3.25
CA GLY A 126 -18.30 -5.56 3.82
C GLY A 126 -17.30 -5.65 4.99
N GLU A 127 -16.97 -6.85 5.49
CA GLU A 127 -15.89 -6.99 6.48
C GLU A 127 -14.56 -6.57 5.87
N GLU A 128 -13.81 -5.73 6.58
CA GLU A 128 -12.49 -5.27 6.17
C GLU A 128 -11.46 -6.40 6.24
N VAL A 129 -10.59 -6.45 5.23
CA VAL A 129 -9.43 -7.32 5.17
C VAL A 129 -8.19 -6.45 4.98
N THR A 130 -7.24 -6.58 5.90
CA THR A 130 -5.92 -5.96 5.76
C THR A 130 -5.01 -6.84 4.92
N LEU A 131 -4.29 -6.23 3.98
CA LEU A 131 -3.27 -6.89 3.17
C LEU A 131 -1.89 -6.47 3.68
N VAL A 132 -1.05 -7.45 3.98
CA VAL A 132 0.34 -7.27 4.39
C VAL A 132 1.22 -7.72 3.24
N LEU A 133 1.97 -6.77 2.66
CA LEU A 133 2.93 -7.02 1.60
C LEU A 133 4.16 -7.78 2.14
N PRO A 134 4.82 -8.61 1.32
CA PRO A 134 5.93 -9.46 1.77
C PRO A 134 7.18 -8.65 2.15
N ASP A 135 7.45 -7.57 1.41
CA ASP A 135 8.60 -6.69 1.68
C ASP A 135 8.14 -5.32 2.18
N GLU A 136 8.88 -4.77 3.15
CA GLU A 136 8.68 -3.42 3.71
C GLU A 136 8.80 -2.31 2.65
N TYR A 137 9.44 -2.60 1.53
CA TYR A 137 9.66 -1.70 0.39
C TYR A 137 8.74 -2.00 -0.80
N SER A 138 7.75 -2.88 -0.66
CA SER A 138 6.87 -3.26 -1.76
C SER A 138 6.19 -2.02 -2.33
N PRO A 139 6.50 -1.63 -3.58
CA PRO A 139 5.99 -0.39 -4.15
C PRO A 139 4.47 -0.45 -4.27
N LEU A 140 3.85 0.73 -4.20
CA LEU A 140 2.43 0.88 -4.48
C LEU A 140 2.18 0.59 -5.98
N ASP A 141 1.84 -0.66 -6.33
CA ASP A 141 1.44 -0.99 -7.69
C ASP A 141 -0.01 -0.52 -7.93
N THR A 142 -0.16 0.76 -8.27
CA THR A 142 -1.45 1.37 -8.60
C THR A 142 -1.89 1.08 -10.03
N SER A 143 -1.12 0.30 -10.81
CA SER A 143 -1.46 0.06 -12.23
C SER A 143 -2.74 -0.77 -12.38
N SER A 144 -3.14 -1.47 -11.31
CA SER A 144 -4.26 -2.40 -11.33
C SER A 144 -5.33 -2.15 -10.25
N THR A 145 -5.14 -1.19 -9.34
CA THR A 145 -6.01 -1.06 -8.16
C THR A 145 -6.85 0.21 -8.08
N VAL A 146 -8.14 -0.01 -7.80
CA VAL A 146 -9.09 0.96 -7.22
C VAL A 146 -9.25 0.70 -5.70
N ALA A 147 -8.40 -0.15 -5.11
CA ALA A 147 -8.44 -0.40 -3.67
C ALA A 147 -8.10 0.92 -2.94
N PRO A 148 -8.93 1.35 -1.97
CA PRO A 148 -8.65 2.59 -1.25
C PRO A 148 -7.36 2.42 -0.45
N VAL A 149 -6.34 3.21 -0.79
CA VAL A 149 -5.13 3.36 0.01
C VAL A 149 -5.43 4.36 1.10
N THR A 150 -5.44 3.90 2.35
CA THR A 150 -5.60 4.78 3.50
C THR A 150 -4.21 5.18 4.02
N LEU A 151 -3.90 6.47 3.93
CA LEU A 151 -2.71 7.02 4.58
C LEU A 151 -2.88 6.88 6.10
N ARG A 152 -1.81 6.47 6.79
CA ARG A 152 -1.84 6.51 8.26
C ARG A 152 -1.96 7.97 8.72
N GLU A 153 -2.80 8.21 9.72
CA GLU A 153 -2.81 9.51 10.39
C GLU A 153 -1.44 9.76 11.00
N ALA A 154 -0.83 10.90 10.66
CA ALA A 154 0.44 11.31 11.23
C ALA A 154 0.24 11.47 12.75
N ARG A 155 0.96 10.67 13.55
CA ARG A 155 1.14 11.01 14.96
C ARG A 155 1.83 12.37 15.00
N ALA A 156 1.18 13.36 15.59
CA ALA A 156 1.78 14.66 15.85
C ALA A 156 3.09 14.43 16.63
N VAL A 157 4.22 14.60 15.94
CA VAL A 157 5.52 14.65 16.59
C VAL A 157 5.50 15.90 17.47
N GLY A 158 5.76 15.70 18.76
CA GLY A 158 5.52 16.68 19.82
C GLY A 158 6.00 18.08 19.51
N SER A 159 5.07 19.04 19.60
CA SER A 159 5.38 20.45 19.77
C SER A 159 5.85 20.68 21.21
N GLU A 160 7.13 20.38 21.48
CA GLU A 160 7.85 21.04 22.57
C GLU A 160 8.81 22.06 21.96
N ALA A 161 8.24 23.07 21.31
CA ALA A 161 8.93 24.32 21.10
C ALA A 161 8.56 25.27 22.24
N SER A 162 9.38 25.24 23.29
CA SER A 162 9.45 26.27 24.33
C SER A 162 9.42 27.66 23.69
N SER A 163 8.31 28.39 23.83
CA SER A 163 8.23 29.80 23.45
C SER A 163 8.36 30.65 24.70
N THR A 164 9.61 30.98 25.01
CA THR A 164 9.96 32.08 25.92
C THR A 164 9.27 33.34 25.41
N SER A 165 8.30 33.84 26.18
CA SER A 165 7.55 35.06 25.87
C SER A 165 8.45 36.29 26.06
N THR A 166 9.04 36.80 24.98
CA THR A 166 9.68 38.11 24.99
C THR A 166 8.63 39.17 24.66
N LYS A 167 8.15 39.84 25.70
CA LYS A 167 7.14 40.91 25.63
C LYS A 167 7.77 42.17 25.01
N THR A 168 7.61 42.39 23.72
CA THR A 168 8.02 43.65 23.08
C THR A 168 7.01 44.76 23.42
N ARG A 169 7.40 45.67 24.31
CA ARG A 169 6.67 46.91 24.63
C ARG A 169 6.73 47.86 23.41
N ARG A 170 5.59 48.30 22.88
CA ARG A 170 5.52 49.42 21.93
C ARG A 170 5.82 50.74 22.66
N PRO A 171 6.59 51.67 22.08
CA PRO A 171 6.72 53.02 22.60
C PRO A 171 5.47 53.84 22.26
N ALA A 172 5.03 54.66 23.22
CA ALA A 172 3.98 55.65 23.04
C ALA A 172 4.59 56.93 22.47
N PHE A 173 3.98 57.47 21.42
CA PHE A 173 3.96 58.89 21.10
C PHE A 173 2.52 59.25 20.74
#